data_AF-A0A7I8KQL7-F1
#
_entry.id   AF-A0A7I8KQL7-F1
#
_cell.length_a   1.000
_cell.length_b   1.000
_cell.length_c   1.000
_cell.angle_alpha   90.00
_cell.angle_beta   90.00
_cell.angle_gamma   90.00
#
_symmetry.space_group_name_H-M   'P 1'
#
loop_
_entity.id
_entity.type
_entity.pdbx_description
1 polymer ?
#
loop_
_entity_poly.entity_id
_entity_poly.type
_entity_poly.pdbx_seq_one_letter_code
_entity_poly.pdbx_strand_id
1 'polypeptide(L)' 'MSGKVVCVTGASGYIASWLVKLLLQKGYAVKGSVRDPEEPKKTEHLRQLEGANERLHLLKGNLLEGFI' A
#
# COMPACT_ATOMS: atom_id res chain seq x y z
N MET A 1 15.34 12.17 6.34
CA MET A 1 15.57 10.84 6.92
C MET A 1 15.04 9.81 5.94
N SER A 2 15.89 8.99 5.31
CA SER A 2 15.42 7.91 4.44
C SER A 2 14.81 6.82 5.33
N GLY A 3 13.51 6.93 5.61
CA GLY A 3 12.76 5.95 6.39
C GLY A 3 12.85 4.59 5.71
N LYS A 4 12.91 3.50 6.49
CA LYS A 4 12.95 2.14 5.94
C LYS A 4 11.74 1.93 5.03
N VAL A 5 11.96 1.36 3.84
CA VAL A 5 10.89 0.98 2.93
C VAL A 5 10.34 -0.37 3.37
N VAL A 6 9.02 -0.48 3.48
CA VAL A 6 8.33 -1.72 3.88
C VAL A 6 7.36 -2.16 2.78
N CYS A 7 7.20 -3.47 2.61
CA CYS A 7 6.23 -4.05 1.70
C CYS A 7 5.02 -4.56 2.49
N VAL A 8 3.81 -4.22 2.05
CA VAL A 8 2.56 -4.77 2.59
C VAL A 8 1.83 -5.49 1.46
N THR A 9 1.71 -6.81 1.58
CA THR A 9 1.03 -7.63 0.58
C THR A 9 -0.47 -7.64 0.79
N GLY A 10 -1.26 -7.53 -0.29
CA GLY A 10 -2.72 -7.48 -0.18
C GLY A 10 -3.19 -6.19 0.53
N ALA A 11 -2.55 -5.06 0.20
CA ALA A 11 -2.69 -3.78 0.88
C ALA A 11 -4.15 -3.27 0.96
N SER A 12 -4.99 -3.62 -0.02
CA SER A 12 -6.42 -3.28 -0.06
C SER A 12 -7.30 -4.11 0.89
N GLY A 13 -6.72 -5.07 1.62
CA GLY A 13 -7.41 -5.88 2.60
C GLY A 13 -7.78 -5.09 3.85
N TYR A 14 -8.75 -5.58 4.62
CA TYR A 14 -9.24 -4.90 5.81
C TYR A 14 -8.11 -4.60 6.81
N ILE A 15 -7.39 -5.61 7.28
CA ILE A 15 -6.28 -5.44 8.22
C ILE A 15 -5.10 -4.69 7.56
N ALA A 16 -4.79 -5.04 6.31
CA ALA A 16 -3.64 -4.48 5.59
C ALA A 16 -3.76 -2.97 5.37
N SER A 17 -4.96 -2.46 5.09
CA SER A 17 -5.21 -1.02 4.90
C SER A 17 -4.96 -0.21 6.18
N TRP A 18 -5.34 -0.74 7.34
CA TRP A 18 -5.01 -0.14 8.63
C TRP A 18 -3.51 -0.20 8.94
N LEU A 19 -2.84 -1.29 8.59
CA LEU A 19 -1.39 -1.39 8.72
C LEU A 19 -0.67 -0.36 7.85
N VAL A 20 -1.10 -0.18 6.59
CA VAL A 20 -0.59 0.85 5.68
C VAL A 20 -0.76 2.24 6.31
N LYS A 21 -1.94 2.56 6.81
CA LYS A 21 -2.21 3.83 7.52
C LYS A 21 -1.24 4.05 8.68
N LEU A 22 -1.08 3.06 9.56
CA LEU A 22 -0.19 3.15 10.73
C LEU A 22 1.28 3.36 10.31
N LEU A 23 1.74 2.65 9.27
CA LEU A 23 3.10 2.77 8.75
C LEU A 23 3.35 4.16 8.14
N LEU A 24 2.40 4.68 7.36
CA LEU A 24 2.47 6.04 6.81
C LEU A 24 2.53 7.09 7.94
N GLN A 25 1.69 6.96 8.97
CA GLN A 25 1.70 7.85 10.14
C GLN A 25 3.02 7.79 10.92
N LYS A 26 3.67 6.62 10.97
CA LYS A 26 5.00 6.44 11.59
C LYS A 26 6.15 6.89 10.70
N GLY A 27 5.87 7.38 9.50
CA GLY A 27 6.86 7.96 8.60
C GLY A 27 7.54 6.98 7.65
N TYR A 28 7.01 5.75 7.52
CA TYR A 28 7.55 4.75 6.60
C TYR A 28 7.14 5.04 5.15
N ALA A 29 7.99 4.67 4.21
CA ALA A 29 7.61 4.48 2.81
C ALA A 29 7.04 3.07 2.62
N VAL A 30 5.84 2.96 2.05
CA VAL A 30 5.08 1.72 1.93
C VAL A 30 4.93 1.35 0.46
N LYS A 31 5.38 0.13 0.11
CA LYS A 31 5.05 -0.54 -1.15
C LYS A 31 3.88 -1.48 -0.89
N GLY A 32 2.68 -1.12 -1.34
CA GLY A 32 1.46 -1.90 -1.12
C GLY A 32 1.11 -2.74 -2.35
N SER A 33 1.09 -4.08 -2.25
CA SER A 33 0.66 -4.91 -3.38
C SER A 33 -0.86 -5.05 -3.42
N VAL A 34 -1.45 -4.86 -4.60
CA VAL A 34 -2.87 -5.04 -4.90
C VAL A 34 -3.01 -5.77 -6.24
N ARG A 35 -4.17 -6.38 -6.50
CA ARG A 35 -4.38 -7.10 -7.77
C ARG A 35 -4.36 -6.18 -8.98
N ASP A 36 -4.96 -5.00 -8.83
CA ASP A 36 -4.97 -3.96 -9.86
C ASP A 36 -4.82 -2.58 -9.18
N PRO A 37 -3.68 -1.88 -9.35
CA PRO A 37 -3.48 -0.53 -8.83
C PRO A 37 -4.45 0.50 -9.41
N GLU A 38 -4.98 0.25 -10.61
CA GLU A 38 -5.85 1.17 -11.33
C GLU A 38 -7.35 0.93 -11.02
N GLU A 39 -7.71 -0.09 -10.23
CA GLU A 39 -9.09 -0.35 -9.80
C GLU A 39 -9.48 0.54 -8.61
N PRO A 40 -10.24 1.65 -8.79
CA PRO A 40 -10.44 2.64 -7.73
C PRO A 40 -11.25 2.06 -6.55
N LYS A 41 -12.22 1.18 -6.86
CA LYS A 41 -13.04 0.48 -5.87
C LYS A 41 -12.21 -0.29 -4.83
N LYS A 42 -10.99 -0.71 -5.19
CA LYS A 42 -10.07 -1.44 -4.30
C LYS A 42 -8.93 -0.58 -3.77
N THR A 43 -8.64 0.57 -4.36
CA THR A 43 -7.41 1.32 -4.05
C THR A 43 -7.64 2.73 -3.52
N GLU A 44 -8.81 3.32 -3.76
CA GLU A 44 -9.09 4.72 -3.40
C GLU A 44 -8.96 4.97 -1.89
N HIS A 45 -9.44 4.06 -1.06
CA HIS A 45 -9.30 4.17 0.40
C HIS A 45 -7.84 4.18 0.87
N LEU A 46 -6.90 3.60 0.11
CA LEU A 46 -5.47 3.66 0.42
C LEU A 46 -4.86 4.98 -0.05
N ARG A 47 -5.29 5.48 -1.22
CA ARG A 47 -4.81 6.74 -1.81
C ARG A 47 -5.26 7.96 -1.00
N GLN A 48 -6.39 7.87 -0.30
CA GLN A 48 -6.91 8.92 0.58
C GLN A 48 -6.24 8.95 1.97
N LEU A 49 -5.30 8.04 2.27
CA LEU A 49 -4.60 8.05 3.55
C LEU A 49 -3.63 9.24 3.63
N GLU A 50 -3.51 9.82 4.82
CA GLU A 50 -2.53 10.86 5.09
C GLU A 50 -1.10 10.36 4.82
N GLY A 51 -0.34 11.11 4.02
CA GLY A 51 1.02 10.74 3.62
C GLY A 51 1.09 9.72 2.47
N ALA A 52 -0.04 9.29 1.89
CA ALA A 52 -0.04 8.33 0.79
C ALA A 52 0.56 8.92 -0.49
N ASN A 53 0.26 10.18 -0.81
CA ASN A 53 0.76 10.82 -2.03
C ASN A 53 2.29 10.89 -2.10
N GLU A 54 2.96 10.94 -0.95
CA GLU A 54 4.41 11.05 -0.86
C GLU A 54 5.10 9.70 -0.60
N ARG A 55 4.40 8.75 0.04
CA ARG A 55 5.04 7.56 0.63
C ARG A 55 4.31 6.24 0.37
N LEU A 56 3.17 6.23 -0.31
CA LEU A 56 2.49 5.00 -0.72
C LEU A 56 2.69 4.73 -2.21
N HIS A 57 3.29 3.59 -2.52
CA HIS A 57 3.46 3.11 -3.89
C HIS A 57 2.66 1.81 -4.05
N LEU A 58 1.55 1.87 -4.81
CA LEU A 58 0.77 0.68 -5.13
C LEU A 58 1.43 -0.09 -6.27
N LEU A 59 1.61 -1.39 -6.06
CA LEU A 59 2.21 -2.30 -7.02
C LEU A 59 1.20 -3.37 -7.42
N LYS A 60 1.20 -3.74 -8.70
CA LYS A 60 0.45 -4.90 -9.15
C LYS A 60 1.08 -6.15 -8.54
N GLY A 61 0.25 -7.04 -8.01
CA GLY A 61 0.72 -8.28 -7.42
C GLY A 61 -0.41 -9.28 -7.25
N ASN A 62 -0.18 -10.49 -7.74
CA ASN A 62 -1.07 -11.62 -7.54
C ASN A 62 -0.37 -12.63 -6.62
N LEU A 63 -0.95 -12.89 -5.45
CA LEU A 63 -0.33 -13.75 -4.44
C LEU A 63 -0.01 -15.16 -4.97
N LEU A 64 -0.79 -15.67 -5.93
CA LEU A 64 -0.61 -17.00 -6.49
C LEU A 64 0.43 -17.04 -7.62
N GLU A 65 0.70 -15.91 -8.28
CA GLU A 65 1.61 -15.82 -9.44
C GLU A 65 2.91 -15.07 -9.11
N GLY A 66 2.98 -14.41 -7.96
CA GLY A 66 4.10 -13.57 -7.54
C GLY A 66 3.89 -12.09 -7.88
N PHE A 67 4.96 -11.31 -7.68
CA PHE A 67 4.98 -9.88 -8.03
C PHE A 67 5.52 -9.76 -9.45
N ILE A 68 4.75 -9.11 -10.32
CA ILE A 68 5.10 -8.83 -11.72
C ILE A 68 5.34 -7.34 -11.87
#